data_AF-A0A6J2NGM8-F1
#
_entry.id   AF-A0A6J2NGM8-F1
#
_cell.length_a   1.000
_cell.length_b   1.000
_cell.length_c   1.000
_cell.angle_alpha   90.00
_cell.angle_beta   90.00
_cell.angle_gamma   90.00
#
_symmetry.space_group_name_H-M   'P 1'
#
loop_
_entity.id
_entity.type
_entity.pdbx_description
1 polymer ?
#
loop_
_entity_poly.entity_id
_entity_poly.type
_entity_poly.pdbx_seq_one_letter_code
_entity_poly.pdbx_strand_id
1 'polypeptide(L)'
;MEVAQPKDLQQDFALARRRHAELCRQKRVFDARNRIIGGDAEAWDLQVHDQKIKEATEKAKHETFAAEMRRNDKIACLLEDRQRRDRKNLCKAINDFQQSFQAPETRREFDLSDPLALRKDLPARQSDNDVRNTISGMQRFMGEDLNSRERRRFQQEQNREWALQQQRERRDAQAGQQCAEDLYRQTRLQWDETAKHMQDLGTATRRAVCAAVKEFNKNQATESAERKILEKSQEHEDNLAEISNLLHGDLLSENPQQAASSFGAHRVVPDRWKGMSREQLEQIRLTQKQQVQEKLRLQEEEYQRDRGWDRQRVQNARTALLLERQQRRQQRDLRRALDRSNLSLAEEQLSQKKYMKEVYTNQPTEDYFTQFNTGSR
;
A
#
# COMPACT_ATOMS: atom_id res chain seq x y z
N MET A 1 -25.93 240.75 38.86
CA MET A 1 -26.31 239.49 39.52
C MET A 1 -26.57 238.49 38.42
N GLU A 2 -25.54 237.73 38.04
CA GLU A 2 -25.65 236.75 36.95
C GLU A 2 -26.37 235.51 37.50
N VAL A 3 -27.63 235.34 37.10
CA VAL A 3 -28.49 234.22 37.47
C VAL A 3 -28.11 233.02 36.59
N ALA A 4 -27.47 232.01 37.19
CA ALA A 4 -27.04 230.78 36.53
C ALA A 4 -28.22 229.95 35.98
N GLN A 5 -28.09 229.38 34.78
CA GLN A 5 -29.15 228.65 34.08
C GLN A 5 -29.14 227.13 34.41
N PRO A 6 -30.26 226.39 34.33
CA PRO A 6 -30.34 224.96 34.65
C PRO A 6 -29.46 224.05 33.78
N LYS A 7 -29.05 224.51 32.59
CA LYS A 7 -28.04 223.83 31.76
C LYS A 7 -26.67 223.81 32.44
N ASP A 8 -26.36 224.85 33.22
CA ASP A 8 -25.10 224.98 33.96
C ASP A 8 -25.08 224.00 35.15
N LEU A 9 -26.21 223.78 35.84
CA LEU A 9 -26.34 222.79 36.92
C LEU A 9 -26.19 221.34 36.45
N GLN A 10 -26.72 220.98 35.27
CA GLN A 10 -26.52 219.63 34.70
C GLN A 10 -25.07 219.42 34.27
N GLN A 11 -24.45 220.45 33.70
CA GLN A 11 -23.01 220.43 33.40
C GLN A 11 -22.22 220.25 34.69
N ASP A 12 -22.58 220.94 35.77
CA ASP A 12 -21.94 220.81 37.08
C ASP A 12 -22.13 219.44 37.72
N PHE A 13 -23.31 218.81 37.63
CA PHE A 13 -23.51 217.45 38.16
C PHE A 13 -22.80 216.39 37.33
N ALA A 14 -22.81 216.52 36.00
CA ALA A 14 -22.03 215.64 35.12
C ALA A 14 -20.53 215.82 35.36
N LEU A 15 -20.07 217.05 35.55
CA LEU A 15 -18.70 217.39 35.96
C LEU A 15 -18.39 216.84 37.36
N ALA A 16 -19.31 216.93 38.32
CA ALA A 16 -19.13 216.41 39.68
C ALA A 16 -19.10 214.87 39.69
N ARG A 17 -19.93 214.20 38.89
CA ARG A 17 -19.90 212.74 38.73
C ARG A 17 -18.64 212.29 38.01
N ARG A 18 -18.17 213.03 37.00
CA ARG A 18 -16.87 212.81 36.35
C ARG A 18 -15.73 213.04 37.31
N ARG A 19 -15.76 214.12 38.09
CA ARG A 19 -14.78 214.42 39.15
C ARG A 19 -14.80 213.34 40.23
N HIS A 20 -15.96 212.85 40.66
CA HIS A 20 -16.07 211.81 41.68
C HIS A 20 -15.62 210.44 41.13
N ALA A 21 -16.03 210.08 39.91
CA ALA A 21 -15.54 208.87 39.25
C ALA A 21 -14.03 208.96 38.98
N GLU A 22 -13.52 210.13 38.58
CA GLU A 22 -12.09 210.43 38.51
C GLU A 22 -11.45 210.30 39.88
N LEU A 23 -12.01 210.83 40.96
CA LEU A 23 -11.46 210.69 42.32
C LEU A 23 -11.43 209.22 42.76
N CYS A 24 -12.49 208.44 42.52
CA CYS A 24 -12.51 207.01 42.80
C CYS A 24 -11.54 206.22 41.90
N ARG A 25 -11.31 206.67 40.66
CA ARG A 25 -10.33 206.09 39.75
C ARG A 25 -8.91 206.48 40.14
N GLN A 26 -8.67 207.74 40.46
CA GLN A 26 -7.42 208.30 40.95
C GLN A 26 -7.00 207.58 42.24
N LYS A 27 -7.92 207.37 43.19
CA LYS A 27 -7.67 206.53 44.38
C LYS A 27 -7.19 205.11 44.03
N ARG A 28 -7.63 204.53 42.92
CA ARG A 28 -7.21 203.20 42.44
C ARG A 28 -5.93 203.23 41.58
N VAL A 29 -5.70 204.30 40.83
CA VAL A 29 -4.59 204.46 39.87
C VAL A 29 -3.33 205.00 40.54
N PHE A 30 -3.47 205.93 41.50
CA PHE A 30 -2.36 206.50 42.27
C PHE A 30 -1.96 205.65 43.47
N ASP A 31 -2.85 204.77 43.94
CA ASP A 31 -2.47 203.72 44.88
C ASP A 31 -1.72 202.61 44.13
N ALA A 32 -0.39 202.70 44.17
CA ALA A 32 0.50 201.77 43.48
C ALA A 32 0.21 200.31 43.86
N ARG A 33 -0.27 200.03 45.08
CA ARG A 33 -0.55 198.68 45.55
C ARG A 33 -1.80 198.10 44.88
N ASN A 34 -2.89 198.87 44.83
CA ASN A 34 -4.12 198.46 44.15
C ASN A 34 -3.94 198.34 42.62
N ARG A 35 -2.99 199.07 42.04
CA ARG A 35 -2.66 198.98 40.60
C ARG A 35 -1.89 197.71 40.23
N ILE A 36 -1.09 197.19 41.17
CA ILE A 36 -0.26 195.98 40.96
C ILE A 36 -1.00 194.73 41.46
N ILE A 37 -1.75 194.81 42.58
CA ILE A 37 -2.38 193.67 43.28
C ILE A 37 -3.78 194.04 43.80
N GLY A 38 -4.60 194.69 42.98
CA GLY A 38 -5.99 195.02 43.32
C GLY A 38 -6.95 193.87 43.00
N GLY A 39 -7.79 193.49 43.95
CA GLY A 39 -8.85 192.50 43.76
C GLY A 39 -9.84 192.48 44.92
N ASP A 40 -11.03 191.91 44.68
CA ASP A 40 -12.11 191.83 45.65
C ASP A 40 -12.03 190.48 46.40
N ALA A 41 -11.48 190.52 47.62
CA ALA A 41 -11.28 189.33 48.43
C ALA A 41 -12.61 188.63 48.81
N GLU A 42 -13.67 189.41 49.07
CA GLU A 42 -14.97 188.85 49.46
C GLU A 42 -15.63 188.09 48.30
N ALA A 43 -15.50 188.61 47.07
CA ALA A 43 -16.00 187.93 45.88
C ALA A 43 -15.20 186.63 45.58
N TRP A 44 -13.89 186.64 45.80
CA TRP A 44 -13.07 185.43 45.67
C TRP A 44 -13.41 184.38 46.72
N ASP A 45 -13.65 184.79 47.97
CA ASP A 45 -14.06 183.88 49.05
C ASP A 45 -15.40 183.21 48.73
N LEU A 46 -16.36 183.95 48.18
CA LEU A 46 -17.64 183.40 47.70
C LEU A 46 -17.45 182.42 46.53
N GLN A 47 -16.60 182.75 45.54
CA GLN A 47 -16.31 181.84 44.42
C GLN A 47 -15.63 180.55 44.89
N VAL A 48 -14.68 180.65 45.82
CA VAL A 48 -14.02 179.48 46.43
C VAL A 48 -15.03 178.66 47.23
N HIS A 49 -15.95 179.30 47.94
CA HIS A 49 -17.02 178.61 48.67
C HIS A 49 -17.97 177.84 47.72
N ASP A 50 -18.44 178.48 46.64
CA ASP A 50 -19.28 177.83 45.64
C ASP A 50 -18.56 176.67 44.93
N GLN A 51 -17.27 176.84 44.64
CA GLN A 51 -16.45 175.77 44.08
C GLN A 51 -16.32 174.60 45.06
N LYS A 52 -16.08 174.86 46.35
CA LYS A 52 -16.07 173.82 47.40
C LYS A 52 -17.41 173.10 47.52
N ILE A 53 -18.53 173.81 47.40
CA ILE A 53 -19.86 173.18 47.39
C ILE A 53 -19.99 172.27 46.16
N LYS A 54 -19.63 172.75 44.96
CA LYS A 54 -19.68 171.93 43.74
C LYS A 54 -18.84 170.67 43.88
N GLU A 55 -17.58 170.81 44.29
CA GLU A 55 -16.67 169.69 44.54
C GLU A 55 -17.24 168.71 45.58
N ALA A 56 -17.83 169.20 46.66
CA ALA A 56 -18.47 168.35 47.67
C ALA A 56 -19.70 167.61 47.12
N THR A 57 -20.53 168.26 46.29
CA THR A 57 -21.69 167.61 45.67
C THR A 57 -21.30 166.58 44.61
N GLU A 58 -20.26 166.85 43.82
CA GLU A 58 -19.71 165.89 42.86
C GLU A 58 -19.09 164.70 43.58
N LYS A 59 -18.31 164.95 44.64
CA LYS A 59 -17.76 163.90 45.49
C LYS A 59 -18.86 163.04 46.11
N ALA A 60 -19.93 163.64 46.64
CA ALA A 60 -21.07 162.90 47.16
C ALA A 60 -21.76 162.04 46.08
N LYS A 61 -21.94 162.57 44.85
CA LYS A 61 -22.46 161.79 43.71
C LYS A 61 -21.56 160.62 43.34
N HIS A 62 -20.25 160.85 43.26
CA HIS A 62 -19.27 159.80 43.00
C HIS A 62 -19.28 158.74 44.09
N GLU A 63 -19.41 159.14 45.36
CA GLU A 63 -19.54 158.22 46.49
C GLU A 63 -20.83 157.39 46.41
N THR A 64 -21.96 157.98 46.01
CA THR A 64 -23.21 157.23 45.80
C THR A 64 -23.09 156.22 44.65
N PHE A 65 -22.51 156.62 43.52
CA PHE A 65 -22.28 155.68 42.40
C PHE A 65 -21.29 154.58 42.76
N ALA A 66 -20.23 154.90 43.52
CA ALA A 66 -19.28 153.90 44.02
C ALA A 66 -19.95 152.93 45.02
N ALA A 67 -20.90 153.39 45.82
CA ALA A 67 -21.69 152.52 46.70
C ALA A 67 -22.63 151.60 45.90
N GLU A 68 -23.29 152.11 44.86
CA GLU A 68 -24.13 151.31 43.96
C GLU A 68 -23.32 150.27 43.18
N MET A 69 -22.15 150.63 42.65
CA MET A 69 -21.24 149.69 42.00
C MET A 69 -20.83 148.56 42.94
N ARG A 70 -20.41 148.88 44.17
CA ARG A 70 -20.11 147.86 45.20
C ARG A 70 -21.28 146.94 45.50
N ARG A 71 -22.52 147.48 45.51
CA ARG A 71 -23.73 146.68 45.69
C ARG A 71 -23.98 145.76 44.49
N ASN A 72 -23.83 146.27 43.27
CA ASN A 72 -24.02 145.51 42.03
C ASN A 72 -22.99 144.39 41.89
N ASP A 73 -21.71 144.67 42.18
CA ASP A 73 -20.64 143.66 42.19
C ASP A 73 -20.96 142.55 43.20
N LYS A 74 -21.43 142.90 44.40
CA LYS A 74 -21.85 141.92 45.40
C LYS A 74 -23.02 141.06 44.89
N ILE A 75 -23.99 141.65 44.20
CA ILE A 75 -25.10 140.91 43.59
C ILE A 75 -24.59 139.98 42.48
N ALA A 76 -23.68 140.45 41.63
CA ALA A 76 -23.09 139.66 40.56
C ALA A 76 -22.36 138.43 41.10
N CYS A 77 -21.51 138.58 42.13
CA CYS A 77 -20.83 137.47 42.79
C CYS A 77 -21.82 136.44 43.38
N LEU A 78 -22.91 136.91 44.02
CA LEU A 78 -23.93 136.01 44.57
C LEU A 78 -24.68 135.23 43.48
N LEU A 79 -24.97 135.87 42.34
CA LEU A 79 -25.61 135.21 41.19
C LEU A 79 -24.66 134.21 40.53
N GLU A 80 -23.39 134.54 40.40
CA GLU A 80 -22.37 133.62 39.88
C GLU A 80 -22.23 132.39 40.79
N ASP A 81 -22.17 132.59 42.11
CA ASP A 81 -22.12 131.48 43.08
C ASP A 81 -23.34 130.58 43.00
N ARG A 82 -24.55 131.15 42.83
CA ARG A 82 -25.77 130.37 42.60
C ARG A 82 -25.67 129.56 41.31
N GLN A 83 -25.28 130.19 40.20
CA GLN A 83 -25.11 129.50 38.92
C GLN A 83 -24.06 128.39 38.99
N ARG A 84 -22.95 128.61 39.70
CA ARG A 84 -21.91 127.58 39.95
C ARG A 84 -22.46 126.41 40.75
N ARG A 85 -23.26 126.66 41.80
CA ARG A 85 -23.93 125.61 42.59
C ARG A 85 -24.94 124.84 41.74
N ASP A 86 -25.76 125.52 40.96
CA ASP A 86 -26.76 124.88 40.10
C ASP A 86 -26.10 124.00 39.03
N ARG A 87 -25.02 124.49 38.40
CA ARG A 87 -24.19 123.69 37.48
C ARG A 87 -23.63 122.45 38.16
N LYS A 88 -23.08 122.61 39.37
CA LYS A 88 -22.54 121.48 40.15
C LYS A 88 -23.64 120.45 40.48
N ASN A 89 -24.81 120.92 40.89
CA ASN A 89 -25.96 120.06 41.20
C ASN A 89 -26.46 119.31 39.96
N LEU A 90 -26.54 120.00 38.82
CA LEU A 90 -26.92 119.39 37.55
C LEU A 90 -25.91 118.32 37.11
N CYS A 91 -24.61 118.63 37.14
CA CYS A 91 -23.57 117.64 36.81
C CYS A 91 -23.63 116.44 37.76
N LYS A 92 -23.88 116.67 39.05
CA LYS A 92 -24.07 115.59 40.02
C LYS A 92 -25.28 114.73 39.66
N ALA A 93 -26.44 115.34 39.39
CA ALA A 93 -27.64 114.60 39.01
C ALA A 93 -27.48 113.80 37.72
N ILE A 94 -26.76 114.35 36.72
CA ILE A 94 -26.43 113.63 35.48
C ILE A 94 -25.54 112.43 35.78
N ASN A 95 -24.48 112.61 36.57
CA ASN A 95 -23.59 111.51 36.95
C ASN A 95 -24.33 110.44 37.76
N ASP A 96 -25.17 110.84 38.71
CA ASP A 96 -25.98 109.93 39.52
C ASP A 96 -26.94 109.12 38.62
N PHE A 97 -27.57 109.77 37.63
CA PHE A 97 -28.42 109.11 36.64
C PHE A 97 -27.64 108.15 35.74
N GLN A 98 -26.46 108.55 35.26
CA GLN A 98 -25.59 107.69 34.44
C GLN A 98 -25.14 106.46 35.22
N GLN A 99 -24.75 106.62 36.48
CA GLN A 99 -24.32 105.50 37.34
C GLN A 99 -25.46 104.54 37.67
N SER A 100 -26.67 105.05 37.90
CA SER A 100 -27.81 104.23 38.30
C SER A 100 -28.50 103.53 37.13
N PHE A 101 -28.61 104.17 35.96
CA PHE A 101 -29.43 103.66 34.86
C PHE A 101 -28.66 103.38 33.56
N GLN A 102 -27.42 103.87 33.42
CA GLN A 102 -26.61 103.68 32.21
C GLN A 102 -25.40 102.77 32.46
N ALA A 103 -25.49 101.91 33.47
CA ALA A 103 -24.50 100.88 33.70
C ALA A 103 -24.37 99.96 32.47
N PRO A 104 -23.16 99.50 32.11
CA PRO A 104 -22.98 98.56 31.01
C PRO A 104 -23.79 97.27 31.17
N GLU A 105 -23.95 96.82 32.42
CA GLU A 105 -24.66 95.59 32.80
C GLU A 105 -26.16 95.63 32.49
N THR A 106 -26.76 96.82 32.46
CA THR A 106 -28.22 96.99 32.21
C THR A 106 -28.55 97.14 30.72
N ARG A 107 -27.57 96.98 29.83
CA ARG A 107 -27.78 97.00 28.38
C ARG A 107 -28.51 95.74 27.91
N ARG A 108 -29.29 95.86 26.83
CA ARG A 108 -30.03 94.73 26.26
C ARG A 108 -29.10 93.64 25.75
N GLU A 109 -28.02 94.04 25.09
CA GLU A 109 -26.98 93.16 24.56
C GLU A 109 -25.81 92.90 25.53
N PHE A 110 -26.00 93.11 26.84
CA PHE A 110 -24.93 92.86 27.80
C PHE A 110 -24.56 91.37 27.86
N ASP A 111 -25.53 90.47 27.71
CA ASP A 111 -25.31 89.02 27.60
C ASP A 111 -24.29 88.64 26.51
N LEU A 112 -24.29 89.34 25.38
CA LEU A 112 -23.33 89.14 24.29
C LEU A 112 -21.96 89.75 24.55
N SER A 113 -21.88 90.80 25.38
CA SER A 113 -20.67 91.57 25.65
C SER A 113 -20.07 91.32 27.04
N ASP A 114 -20.69 90.44 27.84
CA ASP A 114 -20.26 90.08 29.17
C ASP A 114 -18.88 89.38 29.11
N PRO A 115 -17.84 89.94 29.73
CA PRO A 115 -16.51 89.32 29.73
C PRO A 115 -16.49 87.94 30.41
N LEU A 116 -17.49 87.63 31.22
CA LEU A 116 -17.63 86.34 31.91
C LEU A 116 -18.63 85.39 31.24
N ALA A 117 -19.16 85.71 30.05
CA ALA A 117 -20.15 84.89 29.35
C ALA A 117 -19.72 83.42 29.23
N LEU A 118 -18.50 83.17 28.75
CA LEU A 118 -17.94 81.82 28.59
C LEU A 118 -17.81 81.02 29.90
N ARG A 119 -17.76 81.70 31.06
CA ARG A 119 -17.72 81.03 32.37
C ARG A 119 -19.11 80.71 32.91
N LYS A 120 -20.11 81.52 32.54
CA LYS A 120 -21.52 81.32 32.92
C LYS A 120 -22.19 80.28 32.03
N ASP A 121 -21.74 80.16 30.78
CA ASP A 121 -22.26 79.21 29.81
C ASP A 121 -22.02 77.76 30.22
N LEU A 122 -23.04 76.93 29.98
CA LEU A 122 -22.98 75.50 30.21
C LEU A 122 -22.35 74.80 28.99
N PRO A 123 -21.55 73.75 29.18
CA PRO A 123 -21.07 72.93 28.07
C PRO A 123 -22.22 72.41 27.21
N ALA A 124 -21.97 72.33 25.89
CA ALA A 124 -22.95 71.86 24.90
C ALA A 124 -23.45 70.43 25.17
N ARG A 125 -22.61 69.57 25.77
CA ARG A 125 -22.98 68.24 26.27
C ARG A 125 -22.44 68.05 27.68
N GLN A 126 -23.34 67.94 28.66
CA GLN A 126 -22.97 67.70 30.06
C GLN A 126 -22.87 66.21 30.41
N SER A 127 -23.74 65.41 29.81
CA SER A 127 -23.76 63.95 29.98
C SER A 127 -24.28 63.27 28.72
N ASP A 128 -24.08 61.96 28.62
CA ASP A 128 -24.57 61.16 27.49
C ASP A 128 -26.10 61.06 27.42
N ASN A 129 -26.75 61.28 28.57
CA ASN A 129 -28.20 61.27 28.75
C ASN A 129 -28.79 62.69 28.91
N ASP A 130 -28.08 63.74 28.48
CA ASP A 130 -28.57 65.11 28.52
C ASP A 130 -29.79 65.27 27.60
N VAL A 131 -30.95 65.57 28.20
CA VAL A 131 -32.24 65.69 27.50
C VAL A 131 -32.25 66.87 26.52
N ARG A 132 -31.40 67.88 26.73
CA ARG A 132 -31.27 69.05 25.83
C ARG A 132 -30.66 68.66 24.48
N ASN A 133 -29.92 67.56 24.43
CA ASN A 133 -29.24 67.07 23.23
C ASN A 133 -30.17 66.20 22.39
N THR A 134 -31.02 66.88 21.62
CA THR A 134 -31.87 66.26 20.60
C THR A 134 -31.05 65.91 19.34
N ILE A 135 -31.68 65.15 18.44
CA ILE A 135 -31.05 64.66 17.20
C ILE A 135 -30.58 65.82 16.30
N SER A 136 -31.32 66.93 16.25
CA SER A 136 -30.96 68.11 15.44
C SER A 136 -29.75 68.88 15.97
N GLY A 137 -29.44 68.77 17.27
CA GLY A 137 -28.31 69.46 17.89
C GLY A 137 -26.93 68.90 17.54
N MET A 138 -26.87 67.72 16.88
CA MET A 138 -25.64 67.04 16.45
C MET A 138 -24.59 66.83 17.58
N GLN A 139 -24.99 66.87 18.85
CA GLN A 139 -24.09 66.65 20.00
C GLN A 139 -23.98 65.16 20.39
N ARG A 140 -24.92 64.31 19.96
CA ARG A 140 -24.94 62.87 20.25
C ARG A 140 -25.23 62.08 18.98
N PHE A 141 -24.39 61.10 18.69
CA PHE A 141 -24.53 60.22 17.53
C PHE A 141 -24.75 58.78 17.98
N MET A 142 -25.74 58.11 17.40
CA MET A 142 -26.06 56.71 17.76
C MET A 142 -24.97 55.70 17.34
N GLY A 143 -24.08 56.08 16.41
CA GLY A 143 -22.92 55.26 16.04
C GLY A 143 -21.75 55.36 17.03
N GLU A 144 -21.78 56.32 17.95
CA GLU A 144 -20.78 56.46 19.00
C GLU A 144 -21.06 55.40 20.09
N ASP A 145 -20.22 54.35 20.11
CA ASP A 145 -20.39 53.24 21.05
C ASP A 145 -19.45 53.37 22.25
N LEU A 146 -20.02 53.91 23.33
CA LEU A 146 -19.35 54.08 24.62
C LEU A 146 -19.03 52.73 25.28
N ASN A 147 -19.83 51.69 25.01
CA ASN A 147 -19.69 50.35 25.62
C ASN A 147 -18.82 49.42 24.78
N SER A 148 -18.13 49.94 23.75
CA SER A 148 -17.30 49.16 22.84
C SER A 148 -16.23 48.33 23.56
N ARG A 149 -15.66 48.84 24.65
CA ARG A 149 -14.68 48.13 25.49
C ARG A 149 -15.30 46.93 26.21
N GLU A 150 -16.47 47.13 26.82
CA GLU A 150 -17.20 46.06 27.52
C GLU A 150 -17.67 44.99 26.55
N ARG A 151 -18.24 45.38 25.39
CA ARG A 151 -18.62 44.43 24.34
C ARG A 151 -17.42 43.61 23.87
N ARG A 152 -16.27 44.25 23.65
CA ARG A 152 -15.03 43.55 23.25
C ARG A 152 -14.57 42.58 24.34
N ARG A 153 -14.66 42.96 25.61
CA ARG A 153 -14.33 42.07 26.73
C ARG A 153 -15.24 40.84 26.75
N PHE A 154 -16.56 41.01 26.64
CA PHE A 154 -17.50 39.88 26.55
C PHE A 154 -17.21 38.97 25.36
N GLN A 155 -16.91 39.54 24.19
CA GLN A 155 -16.53 38.75 23.01
C GLN A 155 -15.24 37.96 23.23
N GLN A 156 -14.24 38.54 23.91
CA GLN A 156 -13.00 37.85 24.25
C GLN A 156 -13.24 36.72 25.26
N GLU A 157 -14.09 36.94 26.26
CA GLU A 157 -14.48 35.93 27.24
C GLU A 157 -15.20 34.76 26.56
N GLN A 158 -16.18 35.02 25.68
CA GLN A 158 -16.86 33.98 24.89
C GLN A 158 -15.89 33.19 24.02
N ASN A 159 -15.02 33.89 23.27
CA ASN A 159 -14.02 33.24 22.42
C ASN A 159 -13.05 32.36 23.23
N ARG A 160 -12.66 32.82 24.42
CA ARG A 160 -11.81 32.05 25.34
C ARG A 160 -12.53 30.79 25.81
N GLU A 161 -13.79 30.88 26.22
CA GLU A 161 -14.57 29.73 26.67
C GLU A 161 -14.76 28.70 25.56
N TRP A 162 -15.13 29.14 24.35
CA TRP A 162 -15.24 28.25 23.18
C TRP A 162 -13.93 27.58 22.82
N ALA A 163 -12.81 28.31 22.84
CA ALA A 163 -11.50 27.73 22.57
C ALA A 163 -11.11 26.68 23.61
N LEU A 164 -11.40 26.93 24.89
CA LEU A 164 -11.15 25.97 25.97
C LEU A 164 -12.02 24.72 25.85
N GLN A 165 -13.31 24.88 25.50
CA GLN A 165 -14.21 23.77 25.26
C GLN A 165 -13.71 22.90 24.10
N GLN A 166 -13.39 23.51 22.95
CA GLN A 166 -12.85 22.77 21.80
C GLN A 166 -11.52 22.07 22.11
N GLN A 167 -10.68 22.66 22.96
CA GLN A 167 -9.43 22.04 23.38
C GLN A 167 -9.68 20.81 24.26
N ARG A 168 -10.66 20.88 25.18
CA ARG A 168 -11.06 19.74 26.00
C ARG A 168 -11.64 18.62 25.14
N GLU A 169 -12.60 18.93 24.29
CA GLU A 169 -13.21 17.96 23.37
C GLU A 169 -12.17 17.28 22.46
N ARG A 170 -11.19 18.05 21.94
CA ARG A 170 -10.09 17.48 21.16
C ARG A 170 -9.19 16.56 21.99
N ARG A 171 -8.86 16.93 23.23
CA ARG A 171 -8.06 16.09 24.13
C ARG A 171 -8.79 14.81 24.49
N ASP A 172 -10.08 14.90 24.79
CA ASP A 172 -10.92 13.74 25.13
C ASP A 172 -11.06 12.81 23.92
N ALA A 173 -11.26 13.37 22.72
CA ALA A 173 -11.28 12.60 21.47
C ALA A 173 -9.93 11.92 21.18
N GLN A 174 -8.81 12.62 21.39
CA GLN A 174 -7.47 12.04 21.24
C GLN A 174 -7.21 10.92 22.26
N ALA A 175 -7.60 11.12 23.52
CA ALA A 175 -7.49 10.09 24.54
C ALA A 175 -8.36 8.87 24.20
N GLY A 176 -9.58 9.09 23.71
CA GLY A 176 -10.46 8.03 23.22
C GLY A 176 -9.86 7.25 22.04
N GLN A 177 -9.24 7.95 21.09
CA GLN A 177 -8.52 7.33 19.98
C GLN A 177 -7.34 6.48 20.46
N GLN A 178 -6.49 7.02 21.34
CA GLN A 178 -5.35 6.29 21.90
C GLN A 178 -5.79 5.03 22.66
N CYS A 179 -6.82 5.13 23.51
CA CYS A 179 -7.37 3.97 24.21
C CYS A 179 -7.90 2.91 23.23
N ALA A 180 -8.57 3.32 22.15
CA ALA A 180 -9.06 2.39 21.13
C ALA A 180 -7.91 1.73 20.35
N GLU A 181 -6.88 2.48 19.99
CA GLU A 181 -5.67 1.96 19.35
C GLU A 181 -4.91 0.98 20.24
N ASP A 182 -4.79 1.28 21.54
CA ASP A 182 -4.15 0.39 22.52
C ASP A 182 -4.92 -0.92 22.67
N LEU A 183 -6.25 -0.86 22.78
CA LEU A 183 -7.12 -2.05 22.82
C LEU A 183 -6.99 -2.88 21.53
N TYR A 184 -6.98 -2.22 20.36
CA TYR A 184 -6.78 -2.88 19.08
C TYR A 184 -5.40 -3.55 19.01
N ARG A 185 -4.35 -2.86 19.46
CA ARG A 185 -2.99 -3.40 19.52
C ARG A 185 -2.90 -4.62 20.43
N GLN A 186 -3.48 -4.57 21.63
CA GLN A 186 -3.52 -5.70 22.55
C GLN A 186 -4.25 -6.90 21.93
N THR A 187 -5.41 -6.67 21.33
CA THR A 187 -6.19 -7.73 20.65
C THR A 187 -5.40 -8.37 19.52
N ARG A 188 -4.70 -7.56 18.72
CA ARG A 188 -3.85 -8.06 17.63
C ARG A 188 -2.68 -8.89 18.14
N LEU A 189 -2.01 -8.46 19.22
CA LEU A 189 -0.94 -9.23 19.85
C LEU A 189 -1.44 -10.58 20.36
N GLN A 190 -2.63 -10.63 20.97
CA GLN A 190 -3.26 -11.88 21.41
C GLN A 190 -3.55 -12.82 20.20
N TRP A 191 -3.99 -12.27 19.07
CA TRP A 191 -4.17 -13.06 17.85
C TRP A 191 -2.85 -13.58 17.29
N ASP A 192 -1.80 -12.78 17.28
CA ASP A 192 -0.47 -13.21 16.84
C ASP A 192 0.09 -14.32 17.76
N GLU A 193 -0.12 -14.22 19.07
CA GLU A 193 0.26 -15.25 20.04
C GLU A 193 -0.52 -16.55 19.86
N THR A 194 -1.84 -16.47 19.69
CA THR A 194 -2.67 -17.66 19.43
C THR A 194 -2.33 -18.30 18.08
N ALA A 195 -2.04 -17.51 17.04
CA ALA A 195 -1.59 -18.03 15.75
C ALA A 195 -0.25 -18.77 15.86
N LYS A 196 0.73 -18.22 16.59
CA LYS A 196 2.01 -18.89 16.87
C LYS A 196 1.79 -20.20 17.62
N HIS A 197 0.97 -20.18 18.67
CA HIS A 197 0.67 -21.38 19.44
C HIS A 197 0.02 -22.48 18.59
N MET A 198 -0.95 -22.12 17.74
CA MET A 198 -1.58 -23.04 16.80
C MET A 198 -0.61 -23.59 15.76
N GLN A 199 0.32 -22.76 15.27
CA GLN A 199 1.38 -23.20 14.37
C GLN A 199 2.32 -24.18 15.06
N ASP A 200 2.77 -23.91 16.29
CA ASP A 200 3.64 -24.79 17.06
C ASP A 200 2.98 -26.15 17.32
N LEU A 201 1.71 -26.15 17.74
CA LEU A 201 0.92 -27.38 17.86
C LEU A 201 0.80 -28.13 16.53
N GLY A 202 0.53 -27.41 15.44
CA GLY A 202 0.46 -27.99 14.09
C GLY A 202 1.79 -28.61 13.64
N THR A 203 2.93 -27.98 13.96
CA THR A 203 4.24 -28.56 13.65
C THR A 203 4.58 -29.75 14.54
N ALA A 204 4.25 -29.69 15.83
CA ALA A 204 4.46 -30.78 16.79
C ALA A 204 3.66 -32.03 16.41
N THR A 205 2.38 -31.86 16.08
CA THR A 205 1.51 -32.96 15.59
C THR A 205 2.04 -33.57 14.29
N ARG A 206 2.43 -32.75 13.30
CA ARG A 206 3.06 -33.26 12.07
C ARG A 206 4.34 -34.04 12.36
N ARG A 207 5.21 -33.54 13.24
CA ARG A 207 6.43 -34.26 13.65
C ARG A 207 6.11 -35.60 14.31
N ALA A 208 5.12 -35.64 15.21
CA ALA A 208 4.68 -36.86 15.87
C ALA A 208 4.12 -37.89 14.87
N VAL A 209 3.28 -37.45 13.93
CA VAL A 209 2.76 -38.30 12.85
C VAL A 209 3.90 -38.84 11.98
N CYS A 210 4.85 -38.00 11.56
CA CYS A 210 6.01 -38.44 10.78
C CYS A 210 6.88 -39.44 11.55
N ALA A 211 7.07 -39.25 12.86
CA ALA A 211 7.80 -40.20 13.70
C ALA A 211 7.08 -41.55 13.79
N ALA A 212 5.77 -41.56 14.04
CA ALA A 212 4.95 -42.77 14.09
C ALA A 212 4.96 -43.53 12.74
N VAL A 213 4.80 -42.83 11.62
CA VAL A 213 4.89 -43.43 10.27
C VAL A 213 6.28 -44.00 10.00
N LYS A 214 7.34 -43.30 10.43
CA LYS A 214 8.72 -43.81 10.31
C LYS A 214 8.93 -45.09 11.10
N GLU A 215 8.42 -45.16 12.33
CA GLU A 215 8.49 -46.37 13.16
C GLU A 215 7.67 -47.52 12.56
N PHE A 216 6.46 -47.23 12.09
CA PHE A 216 5.63 -48.21 11.39
C PHE A 216 6.35 -48.79 10.16
N ASN A 217 6.91 -47.93 9.30
CA ASN A 217 7.65 -48.38 8.11
C ASN A 217 8.90 -49.20 8.46
N LYS A 218 9.60 -48.86 9.55
CA LYS A 218 10.71 -49.66 10.05
C LYS A 218 10.25 -51.04 10.48
N ASN A 219 9.18 -51.13 11.27
CA ASN A 219 8.63 -52.40 11.74
C ASN A 219 8.12 -53.25 10.56
N GLN A 220 7.49 -52.63 9.57
CA GLN A 220 7.05 -53.32 8.36
C GLN A 220 8.24 -53.85 7.54
N ALA A 221 9.35 -53.10 7.48
CA ALA A 221 10.57 -53.55 6.81
C ALA A 221 11.24 -54.73 7.54
N THR A 222 11.29 -54.70 8.88
CA THR A 222 11.82 -55.82 9.67
C THR A 222 10.94 -57.06 9.53
N GLU A 223 9.62 -56.91 9.61
CA GLU A 223 8.69 -58.02 9.42
C GLU A 223 8.80 -58.61 8.00
N SER A 224 8.92 -57.77 6.97
CA SER A 224 9.14 -58.25 5.60
C SER A 224 10.48 -58.97 5.44
N ALA A 225 11.53 -58.52 6.11
CA ALA A 225 12.82 -59.20 6.11
C ALA A 225 12.74 -60.57 6.80
N GLU A 226 12.08 -60.66 7.96
CA GLU A 226 11.84 -61.92 8.67
C GLU A 226 11.02 -62.90 7.84
N ARG A 227 9.94 -62.43 7.20
CA ARG A 227 9.15 -63.25 6.26
C ARG A 227 10.00 -63.81 5.13
N LYS A 228 10.86 -62.99 4.52
CA LYS A 228 11.78 -63.45 3.47
C LYS A 228 12.80 -64.48 3.97
N ILE A 229 13.26 -64.37 5.21
CA ILE A 229 14.17 -65.36 5.81
C ILE A 229 13.42 -66.69 6.01
N LEU A 230 12.18 -66.63 6.51
CA LEU A 230 11.33 -67.81 6.67
C LEU A 230 11.00 -68.46 5.33
N GLU A 231 10.59 -67.69 4.33
CA GLU A 231 10.33 -68.17 2.96
C GLU A 231 11.57 -68.86 2.38
N LYS A 232 12.77 -68.27 2.52
CA LYS A 232 14.01 -68.91 2.08
C LYS A 232 14.33 -70.20 2.85
N SER A 233 14.03 -70.25 4.15
CA SER A 233 14.20 -71.46 4.94
C SER A 233 13.26 -72.56 4.46
N GLN A 234 11.99 -72.21 4.21
CA GLN A 234 10.99 -73.12 3.66
C GLN A 234 11.38 -73.60 2.27
N GLU A 235 11.79 -72.71 1.37
CA GLU A 235 12.32 -73.08 0.05
C GLU A 235 13.51 -74.03 0.19
N HIS A 236 14.42 -73.81 1.15
CA HIS A 236 15.54 -74.71 1.37
C HIS A 236 15.09 -76.09 1.87
N GLU A 237 14.14 -76.14 2.81
CA GLU A 237 13.53 -77.37 3.30
C GLU A 237 12.80 -78.14 2.20
N ASP A 238 12.00 -77.45 1.38
CA ASP A 238 11.28 -78.01 0.24
C ASP A 238 12.25 -78.54 -0.82
N ASN A 239 13.31 -77.79 -1.15
CA ASN A 239 14.37 -78.24 -2.06
C ASN A 239 15.09 -79.49 -1.51
N LEU A 240 15.40 -79.53 -0.22
CA LEU A 240 16.01 -80.71 0.41
C LEU A 240 15.05 -81.91 0.39
N ALA A 241 13.76 -81.68 0.65
CA ALA A 241 12.74 -82.71 0.58
C ALA A 241 12.58 -83.23 -0.84
N GLU A 242 12.57 -82.37 -1.85
CA GLU A 242 12.55 -82.74 -3.27
C GLU A 242 13.77 -83.58 -3.64
N ILE A 243 14.99 -83.10 -3.32
CA ILE A 243 16.24 -83.84 -3.58
C ILE A 243 16.20 -85.22 -2.90
N SER A 244 15.80 -85.28 -1.62
CA SER A 244 15.68 -86.54 -0.90
C SER A 244 14.66 -87.48 -1.56
N ASN A 245 13.48 -86.97 -1.92
CA ASN A 245 12.45 -87.74 -2.59
C ASN A 245 12.89 -88.24 -3.97
N LEU A 246 13.64 -87.43 -4.73
CA LEU A 246 14.20 -87.83 -6.02
C LEU A 246 15.27 -88.92 -5.85
N LEU A 247 16.19 -88.76 -4.90
CA LEU A 247 17.25 -89.73 -4.62
C LEU A 247 16.69 -91.08 -4.15
N HIS A 248 15.71 -91.07 -3.26
CA HIS A 248 15.02 -92.28 -2.80
C HIS A 248 13.93 -92.76 -3.76
N GLY A 249 13.61 -91.95 -4.78
CA GLY A 249 12.63 -92.27 -5.79
C GLY A 249 13.08 -93.45 -6.64
N ASP A 250 12.12 -94.24 -7.09
CA ASP A 250 12.39 -95.47 -7.82
C ASP A 250 13.05 -95.26 -9.20
N LEU A 251 13.01 -94.02 -9.74
CA LEU A 251 13.64 -93.67 -11.01
C LEU A 251 15.18 -93.62 -10.87
N LEU A 252 15.71 -92.83 -9.92
CA LEU A 252 17.16 -92.67 -9.72
C LEU A 252 17.80 -93.87 -9.00
N SER A 253 17.07 -94.51 -8.09
CA SER A 253 17.54 -95.74 -7.41
C SER A 253 17.48 -96.99 -8.30
N GLU A 254 16.93 -96.85 -9.51
CA GLU A 254 16.68 -97.93 -10.47
C GLU A 254 16.06 -99.19 -9.86
N ASN A 255 15.16 -99.02 -8.87
CA ASN A 255 14.64 -100.11 -8.07
C ASN A 255 14.05 -101.25 -8.94
N PRO A 256 14.58 -102.49 -8.88
CA PRO A 256 14.11 -103.61 -9.71
C PRO A 256 12.68 -104.05 -9.35
N GLN A 257 12.18 -103.69 -8.17
CA GLN A 257 10.81 -104.00 -7.75
C GLN A 257 9.74 -103.26 -8.55
N GLN A 258 10.08 -102.17 -9.26
CA GLN A 258 9.16 -101.50 -10.19
C GLN A 258 8.63 -102.41 -11.30
N ALA A 259 9.39 -103.45 -11.64
CA ALA A 259 9.04 -104.40 -12.68
C ALA A 259 8.05 -105.48 -12.18
N ALA A 260 7.81 -105.58 -10.87
CA ALA A 260 6.88 -106.54 -10.29
C ALA A 260 5.44 -106.19 -10.66
N SER A 261 4.74 -107.13 -11.29
CA SER A 261 3.33 -106.96 -11.64
C SER A 261 2.44 -107.19 -10.43
N SER A 262 1.43 -106.33 -10.24
CA SER A 262 0.37 -106.55 -9.24
C SER A 262 -0.44 -107.84 -9.50
N PHE A 263 -0.41 -108.36 -10.73
CA PHE A 263 -1.13 -109.58 -11.13
C PHE A 263 -0.36 -110.89 -10.85
N GLY A 264 0.81 -110.83 -10.21
CA GLY A 264 1.52 -112.02 -9.71
C GLY A 264 3.04 -112.01 -9.92
N ALA A 265 3.76 -112.71 -9.05
CA ALA A 265 5.23 -112.70 -8.96
C ALA A 265 5.96 -113.22 -10.22
N HIS A 266 5.30 -114.04 -11.04
CA HIS A 266 5.87 -114.59 -12.28
C HIS A 266 5.72 -113.66 -13.49
N ARG A 267 4.97 -112.55 -13.34
CA ARG A 267 4.69 -111.61 -14.42
C ARG A 267 5.45 -110.31 -14.19
N VAL A 268 6.09 -109.83 -15.24
CA VAL A 268 6.87 -108.59 -15.23
C VAL A 268 6.15 -107.54 -16.07
N VAL A 269 6.19 -106.27 -15.64
CA VAL A 269 5.68 -105.13 -16.43
C VAL A 269 6.69 -104.82 -17.54
N PRO A 270 6.34 -104.97 -18.84
CA PRO A 270 7.32 -104.89 -19.93
C PRO A 270 8.09 -103.56 -19.97
N ASP A 271 7.41 -102.44 -19.81
CA ASP A 271 8.00 -101.10 -19.92
C ASP A 271 9.00 -100.77 -18.80
N ARG A 272 8.95 -101.51 -17.68
CA ARG A 272 9.77 -101.26 -16.48
C ARG A 272 10.79 -102.37 -16.23
N TRP A 273 10.94 -103.31 -17.16
CA TRP A 273 11.83 -104.44 -17.00
C TRP A 273 13.30 -104.03 -17.20
N LYS A 274 14.12 -104.20 -16.14
CA LYS A 274 15.54 -103.81 -16.10
C LYS A 274 16.48 -105.01 -16.06
N GLY A 275 16.19 -106.04 -16.86
CA GLY A 275 16.99 -107.26 -16.94
C GLY A 275 16.67 -108.29 -15.85
N MET A 276 17.44 -109.38 -15.82
CA MET A 276 17.25 -110.49 -14.88
C MET A 276 17.90 -110.21 -13.53
N SER A 277 17.34 -110.77 -12.44
CA SER A 277 17.96 -110.65 -11.12
C SER A 277 19.31 -111.38 -11.07
N ARG A 278 20.20 -110.98 -10.14
CA ARG A 278 21.49 -111.67 -9.96
C ARG A 278 21.29 -113.16 -9.68
N GLU A 279 20.30 -113.50 -8.86
CA GLU A 279 19.92 -114.88 -8.56
C GLU A 279 19.49 -115.67 -9.80
N GLN A 280 18.68 -115.06 -10.69
CA GLN A 280 18.27 -115.69 -11.96
C GLN A 280 19.46 -115.92 -12.90
N LEU A 281 20.36 -114.94 -13.02
CA LEU A 281 21.57 -115.07 -13.83
C LEU A 281 22.51 -116.15 -13.27
N GLU A 282 22.62 -116.27 -11.95
CA GLU A 282 23.39 -117.33 -11.30
C GLU A 282 22.79 -118.71 -11.56
N GLN A 283 21.46 -118.85 -11.50
CA GLN A 283 20.77 -120.08 -11.88
C GLN A 283 21.05 -120.47 -13.34
N ILE A 284 20.96 -119.52 -14.28
CA ILE A 284 21.28 -119.79 -15.69
C ILE A 284 22.74 -120.24 -15.84
N ARG A 285 23.69 -119.59 -15.16
CA ARG A 285 25.11 -119.99 -15.19
C ARG A 285 25.30 -121.40 -14.63
N LEU A 286 24.58 -121.78 -13.59
CA LEU A 286 24.58 -123.14 -13.04
C LEU A 286 24.03 -124.15 -14.07
N THR A 287 22.89 -123.85 -14.71
CA THR A 287 22.31 -124.71 -15.74
C THR A 287 23.22 -124.86 -16.96
N GLN A 288 23.87 -123.79 -17.41
CA GLN A 288 24.84 -123.85 -18.52
C GLN A 288 26.04 -124.74 -18.19
N LYS A 289 26.57 -124.67 -16.95
CA LYS A 289 27.64 -125.57 -16.51
C LYS A 289 27.19 -127.04 -16.54
N GLN A 290 25.96 -127.33 -16.12
CA GLN A 290 25.39 -128.67 -16.19
C GLN A 290 25.26 -129.17 -17.64
N GLN A 291 24.78 -128.32 -18.56
CA GLN A 291 24.68 -128.65 -19.99
C GLN A 291 26.04 -128.96 -20.63
N VAL A 292 27.10 -128.22 -20.26
CA VAL A 292 28.47 -128.49 -20.74
C VAL A 292 28.94 -129.88 -20.27
N GLN A 293 28.69 -130.22 -19.00
CA GLN A 293 29.02 -131.53 -18.46
C GLN A 293 28.24 -132.66 -19.14
N GLU A 294 26.95 -132.47 -19.39
CA GLU A 294 26.09 -133.45 -20.07
C GLU A 294 26.51 -133.66 -21.53
N LYS A 295 26.87 -132.59 -22.25
CA LYS A 295 27.37 -132.67 -23.62
C LYS A 295 28.70 -133.41 -23.72
N LEU A 296 29.62 -133.20 -22.78
CA LEU A 296 30.88 -133.96 -22.70
C LEU A 296 30.61 -135.46 -22.52
N ARG A 297 29.67 -135.81 -21.63
CA ARG A 297 29.26 -137.19 -21.41
C ARG A 297 28.69 -137.84 -22.69
N LEU A 298 27.83 -137.14 -23.42
CA LEU A 298 27.26 -137.64 -24.68
C LEU A 298 28.32 -137.87 -25.76
N GLN A 299 29.33 -136.98 -25.87
CA GLN A 299 30.43 -137.15 -26.81
C GLN A 299 31.29 -138.39 -26.52
N GLU A 300 31.52 -138.69 -25.23
CA GLU A 300 32.19 -139.93 -24.81
C GLU A 300 31.38 -141.18 -25.20
N GLU A 301 30.06 -141.15 -25.03
CA GLU A 301 29.16 -142.24 -25.42
C GLU A 301 29.09 -142.44 -26.95
N GLU A 302 29.14 -141.36 -27.74
CA GLU A 302 29.24 -141.44 -29.22
C GLU A 302 30.58 -142.04 -29.67
N TYR A 303 31.70 -141.59 -29.09
CA TYR A 303 33.02 -142.12 -29.44
C TYR A 303 33.12 -143.64 -29.22
N GLN A 304 32.55 -144.16 -28.11
CA GLN A 304 32.52 -145.60 -27.85
C GLN A 304 31.64 -146.35 -28.86
N ARG A 305 30.52 -145.77 -29.29
CA ARG A 305 29.62 -146.35 -30.30
C ARG A 305 30.29 -146.43 -31.67
N ASP A 306 30.91 -145.35 -32.15
CA ASP A 306 31.57 -145.31 -33.46
C ASP A 306 32.72 -146.32 -33.54
N ARG A 307 33.50 -146.45 -32.46
CA ARG A 307 34.57 -147.45 -32.37
C ARG A 307 34.05 -148.89 -32.50
N GLY A 308 32.82 -149.15 -32.04
CA GLY A 308 32.13 -150.43 -32.20
C GLY A 308 31.69 -150.68 -33.64
N TRP A 309 31.09 -149.68 -34.29
CA TRP A 309 30.65 -149.74 -35.69
C TRP A 309 31.82 -149.95 -36.68
N ASP A 310 32.95 -149.27 -36.48
CA ASP A 310 34.12 -149.41 -37.35
C ASP A 310 34.70 -150.83 -37.32
N ARG A 311 34.74 -151.46 -36.13
CA ARG A 311 35.17 -152.86 -36.01
C ARG A 311 34.27 -153.81 -36.80
N GLN A 312 32.96 -153.60 -36.76
CA GLN A 312 32.00 -154.40 -37.54
C GLN A 312 32.14 -154.14 -39.05
N ARG A 313 32.34 -152.89 -39.46
CA ARG A 313 32.51 -152.52 -40.87
C ARG A 313 33.74 -153.20 -41.49
N VAL A 314 34.88 -153.21 -40.79
CA VAL A 314 36.12 -153.86 -41.27
C VAL A 314 35.95 -155.38 -41.38
N GLN A 315 35.28 -156.02 -40.42
CA GLN A 315 34.97 -157.46 -40.47
C GLN A 315 34.10 -157.81 -41.69
N ASN A 316 33.04 -157.04 -41.94
CA ASN A 316 32.12 -157.25 -43.05
C ASN A 316 32.75 -157.00 -44.43
N ALA A 317 33.63 -156.00 -44.56
CA ALA A 317 34.37 -155.76 -45.81
C ALA A 317 35.30 -156.93 -46.16
N ARG A 318 35.91 -157.56 -45.15
CA ARG A 318 36.82 -158.70 -45.34
C ARG A 318 36.08 -159.96 -45.81
N THR A 319 34.87 -160.20 -45.31
CA THR A 319 34.03 -161.34 -45.73
C THR A 319 33.49 -161.14 -47.15
N ALA A 320 33.05 -159.93 -47.51
CA ALA A 320 32.57 -159.59 -48.85
C ALA A 320 33.64 -159.83 -49.95
N LEU A 321 34.89 -159.41 -49.71
CA LEU A 321 36.00 -159.62 -50.64
C LEU A 321 36.33 -161.10 -50.90
N LEU A 322 36.16 -161.97 -49.88
CA LEU A 322 36.38 -163.40 -50.03
C LEU A 322 35.31 -164.04 -50.94
N LEU A 323 34.04 -163.64 -50.77
CA LEU A 323 32.92 -164.10 -51.60
C LEU A 323 33.07 -163.65 -53.06
N GLU A 324 33.46 -162.40 -53.30
CA GLU A 324 33.63 -161.87 -54.66
C GLU A 324 34.72 -162.62 -55.45
N ARG A 325 35.84 -162.97 -54.79
CA ARG A 325 36.91 -163.77 -55.41
C ARG A 325 36.45 -165.17 -55.81
N GLN A 326 35.54 -165.79 -55.06
CA GLN A 326 34.98 -167.09 -55.39
C GLN A 326 34.06 -166.99 -56.63
N GLN A 327 33.20 -165.98 -56.68
CA GLN A 327 32.31 -165.73 -57.82
C GLN A 327 33.06 -165.47 -59.13
N ARG A 328 34.14 -164.67 -59.09
CA ARG A 328 34.95 -164.37 -60.28
C ARG A 328 35.64 -165.61 -60.86
N ARG A 329 36.00 -166.61 -60.04
CA ARG A 329 36.57 -167.88 -60.54
C ARG A 329 35.50 -168.68 -61.30
N GLN A 330 34.31 -168.83 -60.72
CA GLN A 330 33.19 -169.56 -61.33
C GLN A 330 32.75 -168.95 -62.68
N GLN A 331 32.63 -167.62 -62.76
CA GLN A 331 32.26 -166.95 -64.02
C GLN A 331 33.30 -167.14 -65.14
N ARG A 332 34.58 -167.23 -64.78
CA ARG A 332 35.66 -167.40 -65.75
C ARG A 332 35.68 -168.79 -66.36
N ASP A 333 35.32 -169.81 -65.58
CA ASP A 333 35.18 -171.18 -66.06
C ASP A 333 33.96 -171.35 -66.99
N LEU A 334 32.83 -170.72 -66.64
CA LEU A 334 31.63 -170.71 -67.48
C LEU A 334 31.85 -170.05 -68.85
N ARG A 335 32.60 -168.94 -68.91
CA ARG A 335 32.90 -168.25 -70.19
C ARG A 335 33.75 -169.09 -71.13
N ARG A 336 34.76 -169.80 -70.62
CA ARG A 336 35.59 -170.70 -71.44
C ARG A 336 34.79 -171.86 -72.04
N ALA A 337 33.77 -172.36 -71.34
CA ALA A 337 32.90 -173.41 -71.85
C ALA A 337 32.02 -172.90 -73.00
N LEU A 338 31.46 -171.68 -72.86
CA LEU A 338 30.64 -171.04 -73.91
C LEU A 338 31.44 -170.74 -75.18
N ASP A 339 32.67 -170.21 -75.06
CA ASP A 339 33.50 -169.85 -76.21
C ASP A 339 33.86 -171.08 -77.07
N ARG A 340 34.10 -172.24 -76.44
CA ARG A 340 34.36 -173.51 -77.15
C ARG A 340 33.14 -173.99 -77.94
N SER A 341 31.94 -173.85 -77.37
CA SER A 341 30.69 -174.25 -78.03
C SER A 341 30.41 -173.41 -79.28
N ASN A 342 30.62 -172.09 -79.19
CA ASN A 342 30.37 -171.17 -80.30
C ASN A 342 31.31 -171.37 -81.51
N LEU A 343 32.57 -171.75 -81.26
CA LEU A 343 33.54 -172.03 -82.32
C LEU A 343 33.10 -173.21 -83.20
N SER A 344 32.63 -174.30 -82.59
CA SER A 344 32.14 -175.48 -83.31
C SER A 344 30.94 -175.15 -84.20
N LEU A 345 30.01 -174.32 -83.69
CA LEU A 345 28.79 -173.95 -84.41
C LEU A 345 29.07 -173.09 -85.65
N ALA A 346 30.11 -172.24 -85.59
CA ALA A 346 30.47 -171.34 -86.67
C ALA A 346 31.08 -172.06 -87.88
N GLU A 347 31.86 -173.13 -87.65
CA GLU A 347 32.47 -173.94 -88.71
C GLU A 347 31.42 -174.73 -89.51
N GLU A 348 30.41 -175.29 -88.83
CA GLU A 348 29.29 -176.00 -89.47
C GLU A 348 28.45 -175.10 -90.37
N GLN A 349 28.25 -173.84 -89.99
CA GLN A 349 27.40 -172.92 -90.76
C GLN A 349 28.08 -172.43 -92.06
N LEU A 350 29.42 -172.37 -92.09
CA LEU A 350 30.20 -171.96 -93.26
C LEU A 350 30.23 -173.01 -94.36
N SER A 351 30.25 -174.31 -94.01
CA SER A 351 30.26 -175.41 -94.98
C SER A 351 28.91 -175.56 -95.68
N GLN A 352 27.79 -175.42 -94.98
CA GLN A 352 26.44 -175.45 -95.56
C GLN A 352 26.20 -174.34 -96.61
N LYS A 353 26.71 -173.12 -96.36
CA LYS A 353 26.52 -171.98 -97.27
C LYS A 353 27.25 -172.12 -98.60
N LYS A 354 28.34 -172.90 -98.67
CA LYS A 354 29.07 -173.15 -99.91
C LYS A 354 28.33 -174.12 -100.84
N TYR A 355 27.74 -175.19 -100.29
CA TYR A 355 26.99 -176.20 -101.05
C TYR A 355 25.73 -175.64 -101.71
N MET A 356 25.01 -174.74 -101.03
CA MET A 356 23.76 -174.14 -101.55
C MET A 356 23.96 -173.21 -102.76
N LYS A 357 25.18 -172.73 -103.04
CA LYS A 357 25.43 -171.77 -104.11
C LYS A 357 25.61 -172.41 -105.50
N GLU A 358 25.93 -173.70 -105.57
CA GLU A 358 26.21 -174.41 -106.83
C GLU A 358 24.96 -174.97 -107.51
N VAL A 359 23.81 -175.03 -106.83
CA VAL A 359 22.54 -175.58 -107.35
C VAL A 359 21.74 -174.58 -108.21
N TYR A 360 22.12 -173.29 -108.24
CA TYR A 360 21.27 -172.20 -108.74
C TYR A 360 21.68 -171.53 -110.06
N THR A 361 22.09 -172.26 -111.12
CA THR A 361 22.18 -171.63 -112.47
C THR A 361 21.93 -172.59 -113.63
N ASN A 362 20.81 -172.39 -114.33
CA ASN A 362 20.36 -173.12 -115.52
C ASN A 362 20.83 -172.44 -116.82
N GLN A 363 21.29 -173.23 -117.81
CA GLN A 363 21.65 -172.79 -119.17
C GLN A 363 20.58 -173.24 -120.19
N PRO A 364 20.13 -172.39 -121.13
CA PRO A 364 19.25 -172.79 -122.24
C PRO A 364 20.01 -173.36 -123.45
N THR A 365 19.54 -174.50 -123.99
CA THR A 365 20.19 -175.30 -125.05
C THR A 365 19.68 -174.98 -126.47
N GLU A 366 20.50 -175.29 -127.48
CA GLU A 366 20.45 -174.81 -128.88
C GLU A 366 19.17 -175.10 -129.71
N ASP A 367 18.19 -175.87 -129.21
CA ASP A 367 16.95 -176.20 -129.94
C ASP A 367 15.83 -175.15 -129.86
N TYR A 368 15.93 -174.13 -129.00
CA TYR A 368 14.80 -173.22 -128.75
C TYR A 368 14.62 -172.11 -129.81
N PHE A 369 15.69 -171.57 -130.39
CA PHE A 369 15.61 -170.38 -131.26
C PHE A 369 15.64 -170.65 -132.77
N THR A 370 15.87 -171.90 -133.18
CA THR A 370 15.65 -172.35 -134.56
C THR A 370 14.16 -172.40 -134.91
N GLN A 371 13.28 -172.07 -133.96
CA GLN A 371 11.83 -172.17 -134.07
C GLN A 371 11.10 -170.88 -134.46
N PHE A 372 11.36 -170.45 -135.69
CA PHE A 372 10.29 -170.02 -136.60
C PHE A 372 9.90 -168.52 -136.65
N ASN A 373 10.24 -167.96 -137.82
CA ASN A 373 9.31 -167.37 -138.80
C ASN A 373 9.87 -167.61 -140.21
N THR A 374 9.68 -168.85 -140.70
CA THR A 374 10.15 -169.37 -142.00
C THR A 374 8.99 -169.98 -142.81
N GLY A 375 8.18 -169.16 -143.48
CA GLY A 375 7.18 -169.58 -144.47
C GLY A 375 6.61 -168.42 -145.31
N SER A 376 5.87 -168.65 -146.42
CA SER A 376 5.89 -167.71 -147.56
C SER A 376 7.23 -167.67 -148.22
N ARG A 377 7.85 -168.84 -148.45
CA ARG A 377 7.15 -170.08 -148.87
C ARG A 377 6.34 -170.92 -147.89
#